data_AF-W9YWK0-F1
#
_entry.id   AF-W9YWK0-F1
#
_cell.length_a   1.000
_cell.length_b   1.000
_cell.length_c   1.000
_cell.angle_alpha   90.00
_cell.angle_beta   90.00
_cell.angle_gamma   90.00
#
_symmetry.space_group_name_H-M   'P 1'
#
loop_
_entity.id
_entity.type
_entity.pdbx_description
1 polymer ?
#
loop_
_entity_poly.entity_id
_entity_poly.type
_entity_poly.pdbx_seq_one_letter_code
_entity_poly.pdbx_strand_id
1 'polypeptide(L)'
;MAPPPPQERFDLAKKHAALLRAVLSHPTMTYKSNGAPDKANIHPTLFNVTDFQMSTYTKYLLPLLPPNAADNCRELSFQPKNSTITENVDLLAENLYPRMQQGELMEKWTDAITRGMMLSLIILDRSKQVMFGGPFDFGNEVETAARALS
;
A
#
# COMPACT_ATOMS: atom_id res chain seq x y z
N MET A 1 18.06 11.53 -12.19
CA MET A 1 17.89 11.11 -10.79
C MET A 1 18.53 9.73 -10.62
N ALA A 2 19.27 9.49 -9.54
CA ALA A 2 19.83 8.16 -9.27
C ALA A 2 18.70 7.19 -8.85
N PRO A 3 18.82 5.88 -9.13
CA PRO A 3 17.88 4.89 -8.62
C PRO A 3 17.82 4.93 -7.08
N PRO A 4 16.64 4.86 -6.44
CA PRO A 4 16.53 4.68 -5.00
C PRO A 4 17.32 3.45 -4.52
N PRO A 5 18.07 3.57 -3.41
CA PRO A 5 18.70 2.42 -2.76
C PRO A 5 17.65 1.43 -2.22
N PRO A 6 18.02 0.15 -1.99
CA PRO A 6 17.13 -0.87 -1.42
C PRO A 6 16.36 -0.42 -0.18
N GLN A 7 17.04 0.24 0.76
CA GLN A 7 16.42 0.71 2.01
C GLN A 7 15.28 1.71 1.76
N GLU A 8 15.43 2.65 0.84
CA GLU A 8 14.36 3.60 0.49
C GLU A 8 13.15 2.89 -0.12
N ARG A 9 13.39 1.85 -0.93
CA ARG A 9 12.31 1.02 -1.51
C ARG A 9 11.56 0.26 -0.41
N PHE A 10 12.30 -0.32 0.54
CA PHE A 10 11.73 -1.00 1.70
C PHE A 10 10.87 -0.04 2.53
N ASP A 11 11.41 1.13 2.90
CA ASP A 11 10.73 2.07 3.76
C ASP A 11 9.46 2.64 3.13
N LEU A 12 9.49 2.93 1.82
CA LEU A 12 8.29 3.34 1.10
C LEU A 12 7.25 2.21 1.08
N ALA A 13 7.67 0.98 0.75
CA ALA A 13 6.76 -0.17 0.73
C ALA A 13 6.13 -0.43 2.10
N LYS A 14 6.90 -0.34 3.19
CA LYS A 14 6.41 -0.46 4.57
C LYS A 14 5.30 0.55 4.89
N LYS A 15 5.47 1.81 4.50
CA LYS A 15 4.44 2.85 4.70
C LYS A 15 3.16 2.52 3.93
N HIS A 16 3.29 2.08 2.68
CA HIS A 16 2.12 1.67 1.89
C HIS A 16 1.45 0.41 2.46
N ALA A 17 2.21 -0.59 2.90
CA ALA A 17 1.66 -1.77 3.55
C ALA A 17 0.93 -1.39 4.85
N ALA A 18 1.44 -0.42 5.62
CA ALA A 18 0.77 0.11 6.81
C ALA A 18 -0.57 0.77 6.48
N LEU A 19 -0.62 1.63 5.45
CA LEU A 19 -1.89 2.21 4.99
C LEU A 19 -2.86 1.11 4.53
N LEU A 20 -2.37 0.12 3.80
CA LEU A 20 -3.22 -0.95 3.27
C LEU A 20 -3.83 -1.78 4.41
N ARG A 21 -3.06 -2.10 5.45
CA ARG A 21 -3.57 -2.74 6.68
C ARG A 21 -4.63 -1.88 7.37
N ALA A 22 -4.41 -0.57 7.46
CA ALA A 22 -5.35 0.35 8.10
C ALA A 22 -6.69 0.41 7.36
N VAL A 23 -6.69 0.56 6.03
CA VAL A 23 -7.95 0.62 5.25
C VAL A 23 -8.69 -0.73 5.24
N LEU A 24 -7.96 -1.85 5.17
CA LEU A 24 -8.55 -3.18 5.25
C LEU A 24 -9.11 -3.48 6.65
N SER A 25 -8.55 -2.90 7.70
CA SER A 25 -9.03 -3.06 9.08
C SER A 25 -10.10 -2.03 9.46
N HIS A 26 -10.52 -1.17 8.52
CA HIS A 26 -11.50 -0.13 8.82
C HIS A 26 -12.84 -0.74 9.30
N PRO A 27 -13.50 -0.18 10.34
CA PRO A 27 -14.72 -0.77 10.91
C PRO A 27 -15.89 -0.98 9.94
N THR A 28 -15.94 -0.19 8.86
CA THR A 28 -16.96 -0.29 7.81
C THR A 28 -16.52 -1.11 6.60
N MET A 29 -15.32 -1.69 6.63
CA MET A 29 -14.86 -2.63 5.61
C MET A 29 -15.65 -3.92 5.71
N THR A 30 -16.24 -4.35 4.60
CA THR A 30 -16.99 -5.61 4.51
C THR A 30 -16.34 -6.52 3.48
N TYR A 31 -16.43 -7.83 3.70
CA TYR A 31 -15.74 -8.83 2.90
C TYR A 31 -16.72 -9.86 2.36
N LYS A 32 -16.46 -10.30 1.14
CA LYS A 32 -17.13 -11.46 0.54
C LYS A 32 -16.62 -12.74 1.19
N SER A 33 -17.32 -13.85 0.97
CA SER A 33 -16.93 -15.18 1.47
C SER A 33 -15.55 -15.65 1.01
N ASN A 34 -15.05 -15.12 -0.12
CA ASN A 34 -13.70 -15.40 -0.64
C ASN A 34 -12.60 -14.49 -0.06
N GLY A 35 -12.93 -13.62 0.90
CA GLY A 35 -11.99 -12.70 1.55
C GLY A 35 -11.70 -11.41 0.78
N ALA A 36 -12.30 -11.19 -0.40
CA ALA A 36 -12.14 -9.93 -1.13
C ALA A 36 -13.07 -8.84 -0.58
N PRO A 37 -12.69 -7.54 -0.63
CA PRO A 37 -13.58 -6.44 -0.26
C PRO A 37 -14.90 -6.45 -1.05
N ASP A 38 -16.02 -6.29 -0.35
CA ASP A 38 -17.35 -6.32 -0.95
C ASP A 38 -17.82 -4.94 -1.44
N LYS A 39 -17.48 -4.61 -2.69
CA LYS A 39 -17.84 -3.34 -3.34
C LYS A 39 -19.32 -2.94 -3.16
N ALA A 40 -20.25 -3.90 -3.11
CA ALA A 40 -21.68 -3.60 -2.99
C ALA A 40 -22.08 -3.06 -1.60
N ASN A 41 -21.29 -3.41 -0.58
CA ASN A 41 -21.58 -3.15 0.83
C ASN A 41 -20.55 -2.23 1.51
N ILE A 42 -19.60 -1.68 0.75
CA ILE A 42 -18.60 -0.71 1.23
C ILE A 42 -18.92 0.66 0.67
N HIS A 43 -18.70 1.72 1.46
CA HIS A 43 -18.78 3.09 0.94
C HIS A 43 -17.83 3.26 -0.28
N PRO A 44 -18.30 3.84 -1.40
CA PRO A 44 -17.50 3.91 -2.64
C PRO A 44 -16.08 4.44 -2.45
N THR A 45 -15.90 5.49 -1.65
CA THR A 45 -14.58 6.08 -1.35
C THR A 45 -13.64 5.13 -0.62
N LEU A 46 -14.12 4.39 0.38
CA LEU A 46 -13.31 3.41 1.09
C LEU A 46 -12.89 2.28 0.14
N PHE A 47 -13.83 1.79 -0.69
CA PHE A 47 -13.52 0.76 -1.68
C PHE A 47 -12.48 1.24 -2.70
N ASN A 48 -12.71 2.41 -3.32
CA ASN A 48 -11.83 2.92 -4.36
C ASN A 48 -10.43 3.28 -3.84
N VAL A 49 -10.31 3.82 -2.62
CA VAL A 49 -9.00 4.04 -1.98
C VAL A 49 -8.29 2.72 -1.70
N THR A 50 -9.02 1.72 -1.20
CA THR A 50 -8.46 0.39 -0.93
C THR A 50 -7.96 -0.27 -2.22
N ASP A 51 -8.78 -0.29 -3.28
CA ASP A 51 -8.41 -0.86 -4.58
C ASP A 51 -7.21 -0.12 -5.21
N PHE A 52 -7.22 1.21 -5.16
CA PHE A 52 -6.12 2.02 -5.66
C PHE A 52 -4.82 1.77 -4.90
N GLN A 53 -4.89 1.62 -3.58
CA GLN A 53 -3.74 1.30 -2.75
C GLN A 53 -3.24 -0.14 -2.96
N MET A 54 -4.13 -1.13 -3.08
CA MET A 54 -3.76 -2.51 -3.41
C MET A 54 -3.04 -2.57 -4.76
N SER A 55 -3.56 -1.88 -5.78
CA SER A 55 -2.94 -1.78 -7.11
C SER A 55 -1.57 -1.08 -7.03
N THR A 56 -1.47 0.01 -6.26
CA THR A 56 -0.20 0.73 -6.03
C THR A 56 0.84 -0.19 -5.39
N TYR A 57 0.46 -0.89 -4.33
CA TYR A 57 1.35 -1.79 -3.61
C TYR A 57 1.81 -2.96 -4.48
N THR A 58 0.88 -3.66 -5.13
CA THR A 58 1.18 -4.89 -5.87
C THR A 58 1.87 -4.66 -7.20
N LYS A 59 1.54 -3.60 -7.95
CA LYS A 59 2.06 -3.39 -9.31
C LYS A 59 3.30 -2.49 -9.38
N TYR A 60 3.50 -1.64 -8.37
CA TYR A 60 4.55 -0.63 -8.38
C TYR A 60 5.57 -0.81 -7.26
N LEU A 61 5.16 -1.26 -6.07
CA LEU A 61 6.08 -1.44 -4.94
C LEU A 61 6.64 -2.85 -4.82
N LEU A 62 5.80 -3.89 -4.83
CA LEU A 62 6.31 -5.27 -4.74
C LEU A 62 7.37 -5.62 -5.80
N PRO A 63 7.27 -5.17 -7.07
CA PRO A 63 8.31 -5.44 -8.06
C PRO A 63 9.64 -4.72 -7.78
N LEU A 64 9.69 -3.78 -6.85
CA LEU A 64 10.90 -3.07 -6.43
C LEU A 64 11.61 -3.76 -5.25
N LEU A 65 10.99 -4.79 -4.68
CA LEU A 65 11.46 -5.53 -3.51
C LEU A 65 11.91 -6.95 -3.88
N PRO A 66 12.64 -7.64 -2.98
CA PRO A 66 12.96 -9.05 -3.16
C PRO A 66 11.71 -9.92 -3.40
N PRO A 67 11.83 -11.04 -4.11
CA PRO A 67 10.73 -11.96 -4.33
C PRO A 67 10.07 -12.39 -3.01
N ASN A 68 8.73 -12.41 -2.99
CA ASN A 68 7.93 -12.80 -1.82
C ASN A 68 8.20 -11.95 -0.56
N ALA A 69 8.72 -10.72 -0.69
CA ALA A 69 9.06 -9.89 0.48
C ALA A 69 7.85 -9.68 1.44
N ALA A 70 6.64 -9.54 0.91
CA ALA A 70 5.42 -9.39 1.72
C ALA A 70 4.98 -10.68 2.45
N ASP A 71 5.46 -11.85 2.03
CA ASP A 71 5.19 -13.13 2.70
C ASP A 71 6.25 -13.47 3.75
N ASN A 72 7.42 -12.81 3.68
CA ASN A 72 8.57 -13.05 4.56
C ASN A 72 8.85 -11.90 5.54
N CYS A 73 8.07 -10.82 5.47
CA CYS A 73 8.23 -9.63 6.32
C CYS A 73 6.88 -9.09 6.76
N ARG A 74 6.62 -9.05 8.07
CA ARG A 74 5.34 -8.52 8.59
C ARG A 74 5.15 -7.04 8.28
N GLU A 75 6.24 -6.27 8.24
CA GLU A 75 6.15 -4.85 7.91
C GLU A 75 5.65 -4.61 6.47
N LEU A 76 5.95 -5.53 5.55
CA LEU A 76 5.53 -5.51 4.16
C LEU A 76 4.24 -6.29 3.89
N SER A 77 3.79 -7.12 4.81
CA SER A 77 2.55 -7.88 4.61
C SER A 77 1.33 -7.02 4.86
N PHE A 78 0.32 -7.12 4.00
CA PHE A 78 -1.00 -6.53 4.25
C PHE A 78 -2.07 -7.59 4.57
N GLN A 79 -1.64 -8.83 4.85
CA GLN A 79 -2.56 -9.88 5.29
C GLN A 79 -3.22 -9.52 6.64
N PRO A 80 -4.39 -10.09 6.96
CA PRO A 80 -5.09 -9.82 8.22
C PRO A 80 -4.20 -10.04 9.45
N LYS A 81 -4.52 -9.36 10.56
CA LYS A 81 -3.71 -9.37 11.79
C LYS A 81 -3.48 -10.78 12.39
N ASN A 82 -4.32 -11.75 12.03
CA ASN A 82 -4.24 -13.14 12.49
C ASN A 82 -3.40 -14.05 11.57
N SER A 83 -2.77 -13.50 10.54
CA SER A 83 -1.94 -14.27 9.60
C SER A 83 -0.58 -14.53 10.24
N THR A 84 -0.20 -15.80 10.36
CA THR A 84 1.13 -16.18 10.83
C THR A 84 2.14 -15.95 9.71
N ILE A 85 2.72 -14.75 9.67
CA ILE A 85 3.85 -14.43 8.79
C ILE A 85 5.12 -14.92 9.47
N THR A 86 5.80 -15.88 8.83
CA THR A 86 7.12 -16.34 9.24
C THR A 86 8.15 -15.31 8.77
N GLU A 87 8.71 -14.55 9.71
CA GLU A 87 9.77 -13.59 9.41
C GLU A 87 11.01 -14.32 8.89
N ASN A 88 11.46 -13.93 7.70
CA ASN A 88 12.72 -14.40 7.15
C ASN A 88 13.47 -13.22 6.52
N VAL A 89 14.25 -12.55 7.37
CA VAL A 89 15.02 -11.35 7.00
C VAL A 89 16.13 -11.63 6.00
N ASP A 90 16.63 -12.87 5.92
CA ASP A 90 17.64 -13.26 4.94
C ASP A 90 17.10 -13.16 3.51
N LEU A 91 15.79 -13.35 3.34
CA LEU A 91 15.09 -13.17 2.06
C LEU A 91 14.84 -11.69 1.70
N LEU A 92 15.28 -10.75 2.55
CA LEU A 92 15.24 -9.31 2.31
C LEU A 92 16.62 -8.71 2.05
N ALA A 93 17.67 -9.54 1.96
CA ALA A 93 19.04 -9.08 1.76
C ALA A 93 19.19 -8.22 0.49
N GLU A 94 20.06 -7.21 0.55
CA GLU A 94 20.22 -6.21 -0.53
C GLU A 94 20.53 -6.84 -1.90
N ASN A 95 21.29 -7.93 -1.92
CA ASN A 95 21.64 -8.65 -3.15
C ASN A 95 20.46 -9.38 -3.81
N LEU A 96 19.33 -9.53 -3.10
CA LEU A 96 18.10 -10.14 -3.61
C LEU A 96 17.14 -9.12 -4.22
N TYR A 97 17.44 -7.81 -4.12
CA TYR A 97 16.64 -6.79 -4.77
C TYR A 97 16.68 -6.97 -6.30
N PRO A 98 15.54 -6.78 -6.99
CA PRO A 98 15.45 -6.96 -8.42
C PRO A 98 16.46 -6.10 -9.19
N ARG A 99 17.20 -6.74 -10.09
CA ARG A 99 18.09 -6.07 -11.05
C ARG A 99 17.26 -5.59 -12.24
N MET A 100 16.64 -4.43 -12.08
CA MET A 100 15.79 -3.82 -13.10
C MET A 100 16.59 -2.86 -13.97
N GLN A 101 16.12 -2.64 -15.21
CA GLN A 101 16.64 -1.53 -16.00
C GLN A 101 16.31 -0.22 -15.29
N GLN A 102 17.23 0.75 -15.32
CA GLN A 102 17.06 2.02 -14.60
C GLN A 102 15.78 2.75 -14.99
N GLY A 103 15.39 2.72 -16.26
CA GLY A 103 14.14 3.34 -16.74
C GLY A 103 12.90 2.73 -16.08
N GLU A 104 12.78 1.41 -16.12
CA GLU A 104 11.64 0.68 -15.52
C GLU A 104 11.56 0.89 -14.01
N LEU A 105 12.71 0.87 -13.32
CA LEU A 105 12.77 1.11 -11.88
C LEU A 105 12.30 2.53 -11.54
N MET A 106 12.80 3.53 -12.26
CA MET A 106 12.43 4.92 -12.03
C MET A 106 10.96 5.19 -12.36
N GLU A 107 10.40 4.53 -13.38
CA GLU A 107 8.97 4.60 -13.70
C GLU A 107 8.13 4.08 -12.53
N LYS A 108 8.39 2.86 -12.06
CA LYS A 108 7.65 2.29 -10.92
C LYS A 108 7.82 3.10 -9.65
N TRP A 109 9.02 3.60 -9.38
CA TRP A 109 9.31 4.43 -8.23
C TRP A 109 8.52 5.75 -8.25
N THR A 110 8.55 6.45 -9.38
CA THR A 110 7.84 7.73 -9.55
C THR A 110 6.34 7.54 -9.46
N ASP A 111 5.82 6.47 -10.07
CA ASP A 111 4.41 6.11 -9.96
C ASP A 111 4.01 5.81 -8.52
N ALA A 112 4.80 5.02 -7.77
CA ALA A 112 4.52 4.70 -6.38
C ALA A 112 4.45 5.97 -5.51
N ILE A 113 5.42 6.90 -5.65
CA ILE A 113 5.43 8.18 -4.93
C ILE A 113 4.20 9.01 -5.29
N THR A 114 3.93 9.21 -6.59
CA THR A 114 2.82 10.06 -7.05
C THR A 114 1.47 9.52 -6.59
N ARG A 115 1.30 8.19 -6.64
CA ARG A 115 0.12 7.50 -6.12
C ARG A 115 0.00 7.63 -4.59
N GLY A 116 1.11 7.54 -3.87
CA GLY A 116 1.17 7.77 -2.42
C GLY A 116 0.73 9.18 -2.02
N MET A 117 1.17 10.21 -2.76
CA MET A 117 0.70 11.58 -2.56
C MET A 117 -0.80 11.72 -2.85
N MET A 118 -1.29 11.11 -3.94
CA MET A 118 -2.71 11.13 -4.28
C MET A 118 -3.56 10.46 -3.20
N LEU A 119 -3.15 9.31 -2.69
CA LEU A 119 -3.81 8.62 -1.57
C LEU A 119 -3.88 9.51 -0.33
N SER A 120 -2.76 10.13 0.04
CA SER A 120 -2.68 11.05 1.17
C SER A 120 -3.66 12.20 1.01
N LEU A 121 -3.67 12.82 -0.17
CA LEU A 121 -4.55 13.93 -0.50
C LEU A 121 -6.03 13.52 -0.38
N ILE A 122 -6.43 12.37 -0.95
CA ILE A 122 -7.83 11.91 -0.91
C ILE A 122 -8.26 11.57 0.51
N ILE A 123 -7.39 10.92 1.28
CA ILE A 123 -7.73 10.51 2.65
C ILE A 123 -7.85 11.74 3.57
N LEU A 124 -6.94 12.69 3.45
CA LEU A 124 -6.82 13.82 4.37
C LEU A 124 -7.65 15.05 3.96
N ASP A 125 -8.01 15.19 2.68
CA ASP A 125 -8.82 16.30 2.18
C ASP A 125 -10.17 15.79 1.68
N ARG A 126 -11.22 16.03 2.49
CA ARG A 126 -12.60 15.63 2.20
C ARG A 126 -13.13 16.21 0.88
N SER A 127 -12.62 17.36 0.42
CA SER A 127 -13.02 17.92 -0.87
C SER A 127 -12.55 17.06 -2.06
N LYS A 128 -11.44 16.33 -1.90
CA LYS A 128 -10.83 15.50 -2.95
C LYS A 128 -11.47 14.12 -3.06
N GLN A 129 -12.18 13.69 -2.04
CA GLN A 129 -12.89 12.40 -2.01
C GLN A 129 -14.03 12.30 -3.02
N VAL A 130 -14.53 13.42 -3.55
CA VAL A 130 -15.55 13.42 -4.64
C VAL A 130 -15.04 12.66 -5.87
N MET A 131 -13.73 12.70 -6.14
CA MET A 131 -13.10 11.97 -7.24
C MET A 131 -13.11 10.44 -7.03
N PHE A 132 -13.34 9.99 -5.79
CA PHE A 132 -13.26 8.59 -5.36
C PHE A 132 -14.61 8.05 -4.87
N GLY A 133 -15.70 8.81 -5.01
CA GLY A 133 -17.05 8.34 -4.67
C GLY A 133 -17.76 9.12 -3.57
N GLY A 134 -17.17 10.22 -3.09
CA GLY A 134 -17.83 11.18 -2.21
C GLY A 134 -17.26 11.23 -0.80
N PRO A 135 -17.81 12.07 0.08
CA PRO A 135 -17.26 12.30 1.40
C PRO A 135 -17.34 11.07 2.30
N PHE A 136 -16.24 10.70 2.94
CA PHE A 136 -16.08 9.55 3.82
C PHE A 136 -15.15 9.90 4.97
N ASP A 137 -15.50 9.43 6.17
CA ASP A 137 -14.64 9.55 7.35
C ASP A 137 -13.78 8.29 7.48
N PHE A 138 -12.47 8.46 7.31
CA PHE A 138 -11.49 7.38 7.36
C PHE A 138 -11.03 7.05 8.79
N GLY A 139 -11.27 7.94 9.75
CA GLY A 139 -10.79 7.81 11.12
C GLY A 139 -9.27 7.96 11.28
N ASN A 140 -8.87 8.12 12.54
CA ASN A 140 -7.49 8.49 12.92
C ASN A 140 -6.41 7.50 12.47
N GLU A 141 -6.71 6.19 12.46
CA GLU A 141 -5.72 5.16 12.10
C GLU A 141 -5.32 5.27 10.63
N VAL A 142 -6.30 5.36 9.73
CA VAL A 142 -6.07 5.50 8.29
C VAL A 142 -5.46 6.86 7.97
N GLU A 143 -5.93 7.94 8.60
CA GLU A 143 -5.33 9.27 8.40
C GLU A 143 -3.87 9.33 8.87
N THR A 144 -3.53 8.68 9.97
CA THR A 144 -2.14 8.63 10.46
C THR A 144 -1.25 7.88 9.48
N ALA A 145 -1.71 6.74 8.96
CA ALA A 145 -0.97 5.99 7.95
C ALA A 145 -0.83 6.79 6.64
N ALA A 146 -1.85 7.55 6.24
CA ALA A 146 -1.81 8.41 5.07
C ALA A 146 -0.80 9.57 5.23
N ARG A 147 -0.73 10.22 6.40
CA ARG A 147 0.28 11.27 6.67
C ARG A 147 1.72 10.75 6.59
N ALA A 148 1.95 9.45 6.79
CA ALA A 148 3.28 8.88 6.69
C ALA A 148 3.77 8.72 5.23
N LEU A 149 2.86 8.81 4.25
CA LEU A 149 3.17 8.75 2.81
C LEU A 149 3.60 10.09 2.22
N SER A 150 3.28 11.21 2.88
CA SER A 150 3.64 12.58 2.48
C SER A 150 4.95 13.06 3.07
#